data_AF-A0AAU4DXD3-F1
#
_entry.id   AF-A0AAU4DXD3-F1
#
_cell.length_a   1.000
_cell.length_b   1.000
_cell.length_c   1.000
_cell.angle_alpha   90.00
_cell.angle_beta   90.00
_cell.angle_gamma   90.00
#
_symmetry.space_group_name_H-M   'P 1'
#
loop_
_entity.id
_entity.type
_entity.pdbx_description
1 polymer ?
#
loop_
_entity_poly.entity_id
_entity_poly.type
_entity_poly.pdbx_seq_one_letter_code
_entity_poly.pdbx_strand_id
1 'polypeptide(L)'
;MSSAVPTEDMKRAAARFASAIEAANSQLRDVNSEMATLQAAWRGEASVRFGQAMNDWEQEFDVILTRLAWLLEATGGRVPRQRSGGS
;
A
#
# COMPACT_ATOMS: atom_id res chain seq x y z
N MET A 1 25.43 -3.49 19.79
CA MET A 1 24.99 -2.29 19.06
C MET A 1 23.83 -1.70 19.84
N SER A 2 24.01 -0.52 20.43
CA SER A 2 22.96 0.14 21.23
C SER A 2 21.86 0.61 20.26
N SER A 3 20.67 0.01 20.34
CA SER A 3 19.52 0.51 19.60
C SER A 3 19.13 1.85 20.24
N ALA A 4 19.35 2.95 19.52
CA ALA A 4 18.90 4.26 19.98
C ALA A 4 17.39 4.21 20.21
N VAL A 5 16.95 4.60 21.40
CA VAL A 5 15.52 4.67 21.74
C VAL A 5 14.88 5.70 20.81
N PRO A 6 13.80 5.37 20.07
CA PRO A 6 13.11 6.32 19.21
C PRO A 6 12.63 7.53 20.01
N THR A 7 12.87 8.74 19.50
CA THR A 7 12.38 9.97 20.12
C THR A 7 10.85 10.03 20.04
N GLU A 8 10.22 10.86 20.88
CA GLU A 8 8.77 11.07 20.81
C GLU A 8 8.31 11.61 19.44
N ASP A 9 9.14 12.40 18.76
CA ASP A 9 8.87 12.85 17.39
C ASP A 9 8.92 11.70 16.37
N MET A 10 9.87 10.78 16.51
CA MET A 10 9.93 9.57 15.68
C MET A 10 8.69 8.70 15.89
N LYS A 11 8.24 8.52 17.13
CA LYS A 11 6.99 7.79 17.43
C LYS A 11 5.76 8.45 16.82
N ARG A 12 5.66 9.79 16.89
CA ARG A 12 4.59 10.54 16.23
C ARG A 12 4.63 10.38 14.71
N ALA A 13 5.82 10.43 14.11
CA ALA A 13 6.00 10.20 12.68
C ALA A 13 5.59 8.76 12.28
N ALA A 14 5.99 7.76 13.08
CA ALA A 14 5.58 6.37 12.88
C ALA A 14 4.05 6.21 12.89
N ALA A 15 3.35 6.84 13.83
CA ALA A 15 1.88 6.80 13.87
C ALA A 15 1.25 7.42 12.61
N ARG A 16 1.82 8.51 12.08
CA ARG A 16 1.36 9.14 10.84
C ARG A 16 1.58 8.23 9.63
N PHE A 17 2.73 7.58 9.53
CA PHE A 17 3.00 6.65 8.43
C PHE A 17 2.12 5.40 8.51
N ALA A 18 1.89 4.86 9.70
CA ALA A 18 0.95 3.75 9.90
C ALA A 18 -0.46 4.12 9.43
N SER A 19 -0.97 5.30 9.81
CA SER A 19 -2.27 5.80 9.35
C SER A 19 -2.30 6.02 7.84
N ALA A 20 -1.22 6.53 7.24
CA ALA A 20 -1.13 6.70 5.79
C ALA A 20 -1.15 5.36 5.04
N ILE A 21 -0.50 4.32 5.58
CA ILE A 21 -0.54 2.96 5.04
C ILE A 21 -1.96 2.40 5.11
N GLU A 22 -2.67 2.58 6.23
CA GLU A 22 -4.06 2.12 6.37
C GLU A 22 -4.99 2.83 5.37
N ALA A 23 -4.85 4.14 5.22
CA ALA A 23 -5.61 4.93 4.26
C ALA A 23 -5.33 4.50 2.81
N ALA A 24 -4.06 4.33 2.45
CA ALA A 24 -3.66 3.86 1.12
C ALA A 24 -4.22 2.45 0.83
N ASN A 25 -4.14 1.53 1.79
CA ASN A 25 -4.74 0.21 1.64
C ASN A 25 -6.26 0.26 1.47
N SER A 26 -6.96 1.22 2.09
CA SER A 26 -8.39 1.42 1.86
C SER A 26 -8.67 1.87 0.43
N GLN A 27 -7.93 2.87 -0.05
CA GLN A 27 -8.07 3.36 -1.42
C GLN A 27 -7.81 2.26 -2.45
N LEU A 28 -6.80 1.40 -2.21
CA LEU A 28 -6.53 0.26 -3.06
C LEU A 28 -7.72 -0.70 -3.15
N ARG A 29 -8.36 -1.02 -2.01
CA ARG A 29 -9.55 -1.89 -2.00
C ARG A 29 -10.73 -1.26 -2.72
N ASP A 30 -10.93 0.04 -2.54
CA ASP A 30 -12.04 0.77 -3.16
C ASP A 30 -11.88 0.78 -4.69
N VAL A 31 -10.70 1.14 -5.18
CA VAL A 31 -10.38 1.09 -6.61
C VAL A 31 -10.55 -0.33 -7.15
N ASN A 32 -10.01 -1.35 -6.47
CA ASN A 32 -10.16 -2.75 -6.92
C ASN A 32 -11.63 -3.20 -7.00
N SER A 33 -12.49 -2.73 -6.10
CA SER A 33 -13.92 -3.03 -6.12
C SER A 33 -14.67 -2.34 -7.27
N GLU A 34 -14.40 -1.04 -7.49
CA GLU A 34 -14.94 -0.29 -8.62
C GLU A 34 -14.50 -0.93 -9.95
N MET A 35 -13.24 -1.37 -9.99
CA MET A 35 -12.63 -2.03 -11.11
C MET A 35 -13.26 -3.37 -11.46
N ALA A 36 -13.49 -4.22 -10.48
CA ALA A 36 -14.19 -5.50 -10.69
C ALA A 36 -15.58 -5.28 -11.30
N THR A 37 -16.25 -4.19 -10.88
CA THR A 37 -17.56 -3.80 -11.43
C THR A 37 -17.44 -3.34 -12.89
N LEU A 38 -16.45 -2.51 -13.21
CA LEU A 38 -16.23 -1.99 -14.57
C LEU A 38 -15.76 -3.05 -15.55
N GLN A 39 -14.89 -3.98 -15.12
CA GLN A 39 -14.41 -5.09 -15.95
C GLN A 39 -15.56 -5.97 -16.47
N ALA A 40 -16.62 -6.15 -15.68
CA ALA A 40 -17.79 -6.92 -16.10
C ALA A 40 -18.56 -6.26 -17.26
N ALA A 41 -18.43 -4.93 -17.43
CA ALA A 41 -19.17 -4.16 -18.42
C ALA A 41 -18.41 -3.96 -19.74
N TRP A 42 -17.08 -4.10 -19.75
CA TRP A 42 -16.26 -3.71 -20.91
C TRP A 42 -16.02 -4.90 -21.85
N ARG A 43 -16.04 -4.63 -23.16
CA ARG A 43 -15.74 -5.62 -24.20
C ARG A 43 -14.76 -5.05 -25.22
N GLY A 44 -13.98 -5.94 -25.83
CA GLY A 44 -13.06 -5.57 -26.92
C GLY A 44 -11.87 -4.72 -26.46
N GLU A 45 -11.34 -3.90 -27.37
CA GLU A 45 -10.08 -3.15 -27.21
C GLU A 45 -10.05 -2.22 -25.98
N ALA A 46 -11.20 -1.66 -25.58
CA ALA A 46 -11.31 -0.85 -24.37
C ALA A 46 -10.91 -1.62 -23.10
N SER A 47 -11.19 -2.92 -23.04
CA SER A 47 -10.84 -3.76 -21.89
C SER A 47 -9.33 -3.97 -21.80
N VAL A 48 -8.66 -4.11 -22.96
CA VAL A 48 -7.20 -4.32 -23.03
C VAL A 48 -6.45 -3.07 -22.58
N ARG A 49 -6.78 -1.91 -23.16
CA ARG A 49 -6.13 -0.63 -22.80
C ARG A 49 -6.29 -0.30 -21.32
N PHE A 50 -7.44 -0.62 -20.76
CA PHE A 50 -7.71 -0.39 -19.35
C PHE A 50 -7.02 -1.37 -18.42
N GLY A 51 -7.01 -2.65 -18.77
CA GLY A 51 -6.23 -3.64 -18.01
C GLY A 51 -4.76 -3.24 -17.93
N GLN A 52 -4.22 -2.68 -19.01
CA GLN A 52 -2.86 -2.15 -19.03
C GLN A 52 -2.69 -0.94 -18.10
N ALA A 53 -3.56 0.07 -18.22
CA ALA A 53 -3.53 1.25 -17.36
C ALA A 53 -3.66 0.89 -15.86
N MET A 54 -4.44 -0.14 -15.55
CA MET A 54 -4.61 -0.65 -14.19
C MET A 54 -3.39 -1.37 -13.66
N ASN A 55 -2.77 -2.21 -14.48
CA ASN A 55 -1.52 -2.86 -14.11
C ASN A 55 -0.41 -1.82 -13.85
N ASP A 56 -0.36 -0.75 -14.65
CA ASP A 56 0.59 0.35 -14.43
C ASP A 56 0.25 1.12 -13.14
N TRP A 57 -1.03 1.39 -12.89
CA TRP A 57 -1.49 2.03 -11.65
C TRP A 57 -1.17 1.19 -10.40
N GLU A 58 -1.41 -0.12 -10.42
CA GLU A 58 -1.11 -1.04 -9.31
C GLU A 58 0.38 -1.05 -8.98
N GLN A 59 1.25 -1.01 -10.00
CA GLN A 59 2.71 -0.95 -9.81
C GLN A 59 3.14 0.35 -9.13
N GLU A 60 2.63 1.50 -9.58
CA GLU A 60 2.93 2.80 -8.95
C GLU A 60 2.38 2.85 -7.51
N PHE A 61 1.23 2.23 -7.26
CA PHE A 61 0.65 2.15 -5.93
C PHE A 61 1.48 1.30 -4.97
N ASP A 62 2.02 0.16 -5.45
CA ASP A 62 2.93 -0.69 -4.67
C ASP A 62 4.23 0.06 -4.31
N VAL A 63 4.73 0.91 -5.20
CA VAL A 63 5.87 1.80 -4.91
C VAL A 63 5.53 2.74 -3.75
N ILE A 64 4.34 3.36 -3.75
CA ILE A 64 3.90 4.24 -2.66
C ILE A 64 3.84 3.47 -1.33
N LEU A 65 3.20 2.30 -1.31
CA LEU A 65 3.10 1.47 -0.10
C LEU A 65 4.48 1.04 0.42
N THR A 66 5.37 0.63 -0.47
CA THR A 66 6.75 0.26 -0.14
C THR A 66 7.50 1.44 0.48
N ARG A 67 7.34 2.65 -0.06
CA ARG A 67 7.98 3.85 0.50
C ARG A 67 7.42 4.24 1.86
N LEU A 68 6.11 4.16 2.05
CA LEU A 68 5.47 4.41 3.35
C LEU A 68 5.92 3.39 4.40
N ALA A 69 5.98 2.12 4.04
CA ALA A 69 6.49 1.04 4.89
C ALA A 69 7.93 1.29 5.33
N TRP A 70 8.80 1.67 4.38
CA TRP A 70 10.20 1.98 4.69
C TRP A 70 10.32 3.18 5.64
N LEU A 71 9.52 4.23 5.46
CA LEU A 71 9.50 5.39 6.36
C LEU A 71 8.97 5.03 7.76
N LEU A 72 7.98 4.13 7.85
CA LEU A 72 7.50 3.59 9.12
C LEU A 72 8.61 2.85 9.87
N GLU A 73 9.37 2.00 9.17
CA GLU A 73 10.49 1.26 9.77
C GLU A 73 11.63 2.20 10.19
N ALA A 74 11.98 3.20 9.36
CA ALA A 74 13.00 4.19 9.67
C ALA A 74 12.66 5.05 10.91
N THR A 75 11.37 5.20 11.22
CA THR A 75 10.89 5.90 12.42
C THR A 75 10.75 5.00 13.65
N GLY A 76 11.15 3.73 13.53
CA GLY A 76 11.08 2.75 14.62
C GLY A 76 9.72 2.07 14.78
N GLY A 77 8.78 2.34 13.86
CA GLY A 77 7.56 1.57 13.73
C GLY A 77 7.83 0.20 13.11
N ARG A 78 6.83 -0.67 13.13
CA ARG A 78 6.89 -1.96 12.43
C ARG A 78 5.63 -2.10 11.59
N VAL A 79 5.82 -2.41 10.32
CA VAL A 79 4.72 -2.97 9.52
C VAL A 79 4.40 -4.35 10.12
N PRO A 80 3.13 -4.68 10.39
CA PRO A 80 2.76 -6.04 10.73
C PRO A 80 3.26 -6.96 9.63
N ARG A 81 4.30 -7.75 9.92
CA ARG A 81 4.80 -8.75 8.97
C ARG A 81 3.65 -9.71 8.74
N GLN A 82 3.07 -9.69 7.53
CA GLN A 82 2.04 -10.69 7.19
C GLN A 82 2.64 -12.05 7.50
N ARG A 83 2.00 -12.74 8.44
CA ARG A 83 2.41 -14.05 8.91
C ARG A 83 2.26 -14.97 7.70
N SER A 84 3.36 -15.23 7.00
CA SER A 84 3.41 -16.18 5.90
C SER A 84 2.81 -17.48 6.42
N GLY A 85 1.61 -17.81 5.94
CA GLY A 85 0.96 -19.07 6.26
C GLY A 85 1.88 -20.19 5.80
N GLY A 86 2.44 -20.92 6.77
CA GLY A 86 3.09 -22.18 6.50
C GLY A 86 2.05 -23.14 5.94
N SER A 87 2.25 -23.53 4.68
CA SER A 87 1.67 -24.74 4.11
C SER A 87 2.33 -25.97 4.71
#